data_AF-A0A067FRW5-F1
#
_entry.id   AF-A0A067FRW5-F1
#
_cell.length_a   1.000
_cell.length_b   1.000
_cell.length_c   1.000
_cell.angle_alpha   90.00
_cell.angle_beta   90.00
_cell.angle_gamma   90.00
#
_symmetry.space_group_name_H-M   'P 1'
#
loop_
_entity.id
_entity.type
_entity.pdbx_description
1 polymer ?
#
loop_
_entity_poly.entity_id
_entity_poly.type
_entity_poly.pdbx_seq_one_letter_code
_entity_poly.pdbx_strand_id
1 'polypeptide(L)'
;MQIIEEDVNADELCTRREYARWLVRINSLLERNPKLRIVPCKSLSGTVVAAFNDVDVEDPDIESIQALAEAGVIPSQLLGKHYGSDGSKGQGGIYFFPERFISRYDLINWKAQVDYEVKPDIVEQISRTKMSYMDVREINSEASLGLFMDMLAGEKSIARRVFGQSKRFQPNKPSTKAQAAVALTSGRMAKAISNELSRLEAERSSRQAEMAEIRSQLFDSGDIQRWWDKKFSEERARGFEVEKLYIAARCDLEEELIVQEKNYAEDLKEKAAMDCQRQLLLNLKDEVDEMSGRLESERATYVAEKCTLQDTLSDLQTKLEGLLDTKSRSEAEKEALRILRSWVEDEARKSQARAKVLEEVTRRWRWGNHA
;
A
#
# COMPACT_ATOMS: atom_id res chain seq x y z
N MET A 1 16.10 27.41 31.51
CA MET A 1 15.67 28.48 32.45
C MET A 1 15.03 29.58 31.62
N GLN A 2 13.70 29.55 31.46
CA GLN A 2 12.98 30.52 30.64
C GLN A 2 12.34 31.56 31.56
N ILE A 3 12.71 32.82 31.40
CA ILE A 3 12.24 33.96 32.22
C ILE A 3 11.35 34.88 31.37
N ILE A 4 11.79 35.14 30.13
CA ILE A 4 11.07 35.86 29.07
C ILE A 4 10.54 34.80 28.10
N GLU A 5 9.34 35.01 27.54
CA GLU A 5 8.72 34.11 26.56
C GLU A 5 9.55 34.01 25.26
N GLU A 6 9.48 32.87 24.57
CA GLU A 6 10.34 32.56 23.40
C GLU A 6 10.08 33.45 22.17
N ASP A 7 8.85 33.93 21.98
CA ASP A 7 8.43 34.72 20.81
C ASP A 7 8.49 36.25 21.04
N VAL A 8 9.26 36.70 22.04
CA VAL A 8 9.32 38.13 22.38
C VAL A 8 10.22 38.92 21.43
N ASN A 9 9.63 39.86 20.70
CA ASN A 9 10.38 40.81 19.89
C ASN A 9 11.06 41.88 20.78
N ALA A 10 12.39 42.01 20.64
CA ALA A 10 13.23 42.86 21.47
C ALA A 10 12.91 44.37 21.34
N ASP A 11 12.46 44.81 20.16
CA ASP A 11 12.21 46.23 19.85
C ASP A 11 10.82 46.71 20.27
N GLU A 12 9.91 45.80 20.64
CA GLU A 12 8.58 46.15 21.13
C GLU A 12 8.63 46.86 22.47
N LEU A 13 7.63 47.70 22.73
CA LEU A 13 7.45 48.34 24.03
C LEU A 13 6.97 47.32 25.06
N CYS A 14 7.54 47.37 26.25
CA CYS A 14 7.21 46.48 27.34
C CYS A 14 6.05 47.07 28.16
N THR A 15 5.02 46.28 28.42
CA THR A 15 3.91 46.65 29.30
C THR A 15 4.30 46.50 30.77
N ARG A 16 3.58 47.17 31.66
CA ARG A 16 3.80 47.09 33.11
C ARG A 16 3.56 45.67 33.64
N ARG A 17 2.55 44.97 33.10
CA ARG A 17 2.27 43.56 33.46
C ARG A 17 3.41 42.61 33.06
N GLU A 18 3.93 42.73 31.83
CA GLU A 18 5.05 41.91 31.35
C GLU A 18 6.28 42.13 32.23
N TYR A 19 6.62 43.40 32.51
CA TYR A 19 7.77 43.70 33.34
C TYR A 19 7.62 43.19 34.77
N ALA A 20 6.43 43.33 35.36
CA ALA A 20 6.14 42.80 36.69
C ALA A 20 6.32 41.29 36.75
N ARG A 21 5.74 40.56 35.78
CA ARG A 21 5.88 39.11 35.63
C ARG A 21 7.34 38.69 35.54
N TRP A 22 8.11 39.31 34.65
CA TRP A 22 9.51 38.96 34.46
C TRP A 22 10.37 39.30 35.69
N LEU A 23 10.10 40.42 36.37
CA LEU A 23 10.81 40.84 37.58
C LEU A 23 10.63 39.86 38.74
N VAL A 24 9.38 39.45 39.00
CA VAL A 24 9.10 38.46 40.06
C VAL A 24 9.66 37.09 39.67
N ARG A 25 9.52 36.68 38.40
CA ARG A 25 10.03 35.39 37.92
C ARG A 25 11.55 35.30 38.02
N ILE A 26 12.29 36.34 37.61
CA ILE A 26 13.76 36.33 37.73
C ILE A 26 14.21 36.32 39.18
N ASN A 27 13.59 37.14 40.03
CA ASN A 27 13.95 37.22 41.44
C ASN A 27 13.64 35.89 42.15
N SER A 28 12.44 35.34 41.98
CA SER A 28 12.03 34.09 42.64
C SER A 28 12.88 32.88 42.25
N LEU A 29 13.42 32.85 41.02
CA LEU A 29 14.26 31.75 40.51
C LEU A 29 15.74 31.91 40.87
N LEU A 30 16.27 33.14 40.84
CA LEU A 30 17.72 33.39 40.94
C LEU A 30 18.16 33.98 42.28
N GLU A 31 17.28 34.64 43.02
CA GLU A 31 17.62 35.19 44.33
C GLU A 31 17.88 34.07 45.34
N ARG A 32 19.10 34.05 45.88
CA ARG A 32 19.53 33.05 46.87
C ARG A 32 19.36 33.57 48.30
N ASN A 33 19.27 34.89 48.50
CA ASN A 33 19.02 35.46 49.81
C ASN A 33 17.51 35.46 50.11
N PRO A 34 17.02 34.66 51.08
CA PRO A 34 15.60 34.58 51.37
C PRO A 34 14.99 35.92 51.82
N LYS A 35 15.79 36.86 52.35
CA LYS A 35 15.31 38.18 52.76
C LYS A 35 14.92 39.10 51.60
N LEU A 36 15.48 38.85 50.41
CA LEU A 36 15.30 39.70 49.22
C LEU A 36 14.50 38.98 48.13
N ARG A 37 14.00 37.79 48.45
CA ARG A 37 13.25 36.93 47.53
C ARG A 37 11.78 37.33 47.57
N ILE A 38 11.26 37.72 46.41
CA ILE A 38 9.86 37.98 46.17
C ILE A 38 9.23 36.67 45.70
N VAL A 39 8.29 36.17 46.47
CA VAL A 39 7.59 34.91 46.18
C VAL A 39 6.21 35.26 45.63
N PRO A 40 5.84 34.84 44.41
CA PRO A 40 4.47 34.95 43.93
C PRO A 40 3.52 34.29 44.93
N CYS A 41 2.48 35.01 45.36
CA CYS A 41 1.49 34.46 46.27
C CYS A 41 0.54 33.54 45.49
N LYS A 42 0.73 32.23 45.60
CA LYS A 42 -0.28 31.25 45.19
C LYS A 42 -1.28 31.10 46.33
N SER A 43 -2.37 31.87 46.29
CA SER A 43 -3.56 31.80 47.18
C SER A 43 -3.39 30.94 48.44
N LEU A 44 -2.72 31.46 49.46
CA LEU A 44 -2.77 30.89 50.81
C LEU A 44 -4.09 31.34 51.47
N SER A 45 -5.17 30.61 51.18
CA SER A 45 -6.36 30.44 52.03
C SER A 45 -6.81 31.67 52.88
N GLY A 46 -7.08 32.79 52.23
CA GLY A 46 -7.65 33.99 52.85
C GLY A 46 -8.12 34.98 51.78
N THR A 47 -9.03 35.89 52.15
CA THR A 47 -9.54 36.95 51.27
C THR A 47 -8.36 37.84 50.83
N VAL A 48 -7.86 37.67 49.61
CA VAL A 48 -6.77 38.49 49.07
C VAL A 48 -7.31 39.90 48.85
N VAL A 49 -6.82 40.86 49.63
CA VAL A 49 -7.11 42.28 49.38
C VAL A 49 -6.30 42.67 48.14
N ALA A 50 -7.00 42.94 47.04
CA ALA A 50 -6.37 43.38 45.80
C ALA A 50 -5.58 44.68 46.04
N ALA A 51 -4.33 44.70 45.61
CA ALA A 51 -3.45 45.87 45.74
C ALA A 51 -3.92 47.09 44.92
N PHE A 52 -4.72 46.86 43.87
CA PHE A 52 -5.13 47.84 42.86
C PHE A 52 -6.60 47.68 42.47
N ASN A 53 -7.26 48.78 42.06
CA ASN A 53 -8.67 48.75 41.66
C ASN A 53 -8.92 48.20 40.25
N ASP A 54 -7.92 48.19 39.38
CA ASP A 54 -8.01 47.76 37.97
C ASP A 54 -7.34 46.41 37.69
N VAL A 55 -6.96 45.67 38.74
CA VAL A 55 -6.41 44.32 38.62
C VAL A 55 -7.28 43.38 39.46
N ASP A 56 -8.02 42.52 38.77
CA ASP A 56 -8.93 41.55 39.39
C ASP A 56 -8.20 40.24 39.73
N VAL A 57 -8.82 39.40 40.56
CA VAL A 57 -8.31 38.07 40.95
C VAL A 57 -8.20 37.13 39.73
N GLU A 58 -9.00 37.35 38.69
CA GLU A 58 -8.95 36.59 37.43
C GLU A 58 -7.88 37.09 36.45
N ASP A 59 -7.14 38.16 36.78
CA ASP A 59 -6.05 38.64 35.94
C ASP A 59 -4.91 37.59 35.89
N PRO A 60 -4.43 37.19 34.70
CA PRO A 60 -3.41 36.15 34.58
C PRO A 60 -2.06 36.50 35.25
N ASP A 61 -1.80 37.79 35.50
CA ASP A 61 -0.59 38.29 36.15
C ASP A 61 -0.82 38.76 37.59
N ILE A 62 -2.00 38.49 38.17
CA ILE A 62 -2.34 38.91 39.54
C ILE A 62 -1.26 38.49 40.54
N GLU A 63 -0.75 37.25 40.44
CA GLU A 63 0.25 36.72 41.38
C GLU A 63 1.54 37.55 41.39
N SER A 64 1.97 38.03 40.21
CA SER A 64 3.20 38.81 40.08
C SER A 64 2.98 40.27 40.47
N ILE A 65 1.86 40.85 40.06
CA ILE A 65 1.51 42.25 40.35
C ILE A 65 1.27 42.41 41.86
N GLN A 66 0.50 41.53 42.47
CA GLN A 66 0.24 41.50 43.90
C GLN A 66 1.53 41.29 44.71
N ALA A 67 2.40 40.36 44.31
CA ALA A 67 3.65 40.11 45.03
C ALA A 67 4.60 41.32 45.03
N LEU A 68 4.65 42.10 43.94
CA LEU A 68 5.42 43.35 43.92
C LEU A 68 4.83 44.41 44.85
N ALA A 69 3.50 44.49 44.93
CA ALA A 69 2.82 45.43 45.81
C ALA A 69 3.02 45.08 47.29
N GLU A 70 2.91 43.80 47.64
CA GLU A 70 3.14 43.28 48.99
C GLU A 70 4.61 43.42 49.41
N ALA A 71 5.55 43.27 48.47
CA ALA A 71 6.98 43.55 48.68
C ALA A 71 7.29 45.05 48.82
N GLY A 72 6.30 45.93 48.64
CA GLY A 72 6.48 47.39 48.72
C GLY A 72 7.22 48.00 47.54
N VAL A 73 7.47 47.25 46.46
CA VAL A 73 8.22 47.71 45.27
C VAL A 73 7.39 48.73 44.47
N ILE A 74 6.08 48.50 44.42
CA ILE A 74 5.12 49.35 43.72
C ILE A 74 4.10 49.94 44.71
N PRO A 75 3.82 51.26 44.67
CA PRO A 75 2.83 51.87 45.55
C PRO A 75 1.45 51.25 45.36
N SER A 76 0.81 50.84 46.45
CA SER A 76 -0.48 50.13 46.43
C SER A 76 -1.38 50.54 47.61
N GLN A 77 -2.63 50.09 47.60
CA GLN A 77 -3.59 50.37 48.68
C GLN A 77 -3.23 49.67 49.99
N LEU A 78 -2.39 48.65 49.92
CA LEU A 78 -1.93 47.86 51.06
C LEU A 78 -1.07 48.68 52.03
N LEU A 79 -0.46 49.78 51.56
CA LEU A 79 0.45 50.60 52.36
C LEU A 79 -0.26 51.49 53.41
N GLY A 80 -1.60 51.54 53.40
CA GLY A 80 -2.41 52.28 54.38
C GLY A 80 -2.37 53.82 54.22
N LYS A 81 -3.43 54.51 54.68
CA LYS A 81 -3.62 55.98 54.65
C LYS A 81 -2.62 56.78 55.54
N HIS A 82 -1.38 56.32 55.73
CA HIS A 82 -0.43 56.92 56.67
C HIS A 82 0.57 57.92 56.07
N TYR A 83 0.56 58.15 54.75
CA TYR A 83 1.23 59.31 54.14
C TYR A 83 0.19 60.42 53.96
N GLY A 84 0.34 61.49 54.74
CA GLY A 84 -0.68 62.49 55.00
C GLY A 84 -1.29 63.14 53.76
N SER A 85 -2.61 63.11 53.69
CA SER A 85 -3.36 64.22 53.13
C SER A 85 -4.65 64.35 53.93
N ASP A 86 -4.78 65.53 54.52
CA ASP A 86 -5.88 66.01 55.32
C ASP A 86 -7.21 65.78 54.60
N GLY A 87 -8.27 65.51 55.36
CA GLY A 87 -9.57 65.12 54.84
C GLY A 87 -10.18 66.20 53.95
N SER A 88 -9.99 66.12 52.65
CA SER A 88 -10.74 66.93 51.68
C SER A 88 -10.49 66.45 50.24
N LYS A 89 -11.58 65.98 49.62
CA LYS A 89 -11.81 65.72 48.18
C LYS A 89 -11.27 64.41 47.59
N GLY A 90 -12.20 63.47 47.41
CA GLY A 90 -12.15 62.39 46.41
C GLY A 90 -11.08 61.35 46.66
N GLN A 91 -11.45 60.26 47.34
CA GLN A 91 -10.61 59.07 47.49
C GLN A 91 -10.43 58.42 46.10
N GLY A 92 -9.51 58.95 45.29
CA GLY A 92 -9.17 58.39 43.98
C GLY A 92 -8.61 56.98 44.18
N GLY A 93 -9.16 56.01 43.46
CA GLY A 93 -8.63 54.64 43.46
C GLY A 93 -7.16 54.59 43.06
N ILE A 94 -6.41 53.61 43.59
CA ILE A 94 -5.03 53.35 43.16
C ILE A 94 -5.08 52.31 42.05
N TYR A 95 -4.53 52.66 40.91
CA TYR A 95 -4.57 51.87 39.67
C TYR A 95 -3.17 51.45 39.24
N PHE A 96 -3.02 50.21 38.77
CA PHE A 96 -1.77 49.65 38.26
C PHE A 96 -1.53 49.98 36.79
N PHE A 97 -2.58 50.07 35.98
CA PHE A 97 -2.58 50.20 34.52
C PHE A 97 -1.77 49.09 33.82
N PRO A 98 -2.24 47.83 33.83
CA PRO A 98 -1.46 46.69 33.35
C PRO A 98 -1.03 46.80 31.87
N GLU A 99 -1.90 47.34 31.01
CA GLU A 99 -1.67 47.51 29.57
C GLU A 99 -0.81 48.73 29.21
N ARG A 100 -0.50 49.60 30.19
CA ARG A 100 0.34 50.77 29.93
C ARG A 100 1.79 50.33 29.80
N PHE A 101 2.52 50.95 28.87
CA PHE A 101 3.96 50.71 28.74
C PHE A 101 4.72 51.15 29.99
N ILE A 102 5.69 50.33 30.40
CA ILE A 102 6.57 50.63 31.52
C ILE A 102 7.42 51.86 31.18
N SER A 103 7.37 52.86 32.05
CA SER A 103 8.17 54.07 31.91
C SER A 103 9.62 53.79 32.30
N ARG A 104 10.58 54.57 31.77
CA ARG A 104 11.98 54.48 32.20
C ARG A 104 12.14 54.64 33.71
N TYR A 105 11.33 55.52 34.29
CA TYR A 105 11.30 55.75 35.72
C TYR A 105 10.86 54.49 36.48
N ASP A 106 9.68 53.95 36.16
CA ASP A 106 9.15 52.77 36.84
C ASP A 106 10.07 51.56 36.66
N LEU A 107 10.58 51.35 35.45
CA LEU A 107 11.49 50.25 35.14
C LEU A 107 12.71 50.24 36.07
N ILE A 108 13.38 51.40 36.19
CA ILE A 108 14.56 51.54 37.06
C ILE A 108 14.16 51.54 38.52
N ASN A 109 13.12 52.27 38.92
CA ASN A 109 12.74 52.40 40.31
C ASN A 109 12.31 51.05 40.91
N TRP A 110 11.53 50.25 40.18
CA TRP A 110 11.11 48.92 40.65
C TRP A 110 12.32 47.99 40.76
N LYS A 111 13.20 47.98 39.75
CA LYS A 111 14.39 47.14 39.80
C LYS A 111 15.35 47.54 40.90
N ALA A 112 15.56 48.85 41.09
CA ALA A 112 16.46 49.39 42.09
C ALA A 112 16.01 49.05 43.51
N GLN A 113 14.72 49.06 43.80
CA GLN A 113 14.19 48.63 45.11
C GLN A 113 14.44 47.14 45.40
N VAL A 114 14.43 46.31 44.37
CA VAL A 114 14.76 44.87 44.49
C VAL A 114 16.27 44.66 44.61
N ASP A 115 17.07 45.45 43.90
CA ASP A 115 18.52 45.23 43.80
C ASP A 115 19.34 45.91 44.88
N TYR A 116 18.93 47.08 45.36
CA TYR A 116 19.68 47.85 46.35
C TYR A 116 19.02 47.74 47.72
N GLU A 117 19.84 47.43 48.72
CA GLU A 117 19.42 47.44 50.12
C GLU A 117 19.44 48.88 50.65
N VAL A 118 18.31 49.34 51.19
CA VAL A 118 18.21 50.68 51.80
C VAL A 118 19.00 50.68 53.11
N LYS A 119 20.12 51.40 53.14
CA LYS A 119 20.89 51.63 54.37
C LYS A 119 20.49 52.96 55.01
N PRO A 120 20.48 53.08 56.35
CA PRO A 120 20.11 54.32 57.05
C PRO A 120 20.90 55.54 56.56
N ASP A 121 22.20 55.36 56.29
CA ASP A 121 23.12 56.40 55.82
C ASP A 121 22.74 56.98 54.45
N ILE A 122 21.96 56.26 53.64
CA ILE A 122 21.53 56.70 52.31
C ILE A 122 20.59 57.89 52.42
N VAL A 123 19.77 57.97 53.48
CA VAL A 123 18.82 59.08 53.68
C VAL A 123 19.54 60.42 53.82
N GLU A 124 20.67 60.45 54.52
CA GLU A 124 21.50 61.66 54.63
C GLU A 124 22.21 61.99 53.30
N GLN A 125 22.65 60.98 52.56
CA GLN A 125 23.27 61.16 51.25
C GLN A 125 22.30 61.68 50.18
N ILE A 126 21.01 61.31 50.24
CA ILE A 126 19.94 61.81 49.37
C ILE A 126 19.85 63.32 49.45
N SER A 127 19.84 63.86 50.68
CA SER A 127 19.73 65.31 50.88
C SER A 127 20.97 66.08 50.41
N ARG A 128 22.14 65.44 50.34
CA ARG A 128 23.43 66.07 49.98
C ARG A 128 23.79 65.95 48.50
N THR A 129 23.27 64.91 47.82
CA THR A 129 23.68 64.59 46.44
C THR A 129 22.67 65.13 45.44
N LYS A 130 23.09 66.04 44.57
CA LYS A 130 22.24 66.57 43.49
C LYS A 130 22.17 65.56 42.34
N MET A 131 20.96 65.23 41.88
CA MET A 131 20.78 64.39 40.70
C MET A 131 21.44 65.02 39.46
N SER A 132 22.16 64.20 38.68
CA SER A 132 22.97 64.64 37.55
C SER A 132 22.23 64.78 36.22
N TYR A 133 20.91 64.51 36.19
CA TYR A 133 20.11 64.61 34.97
C TYR A 133 19.67 66.05 34.68
N MET A 134 19.46 66.38 33.40
CA MET A 134 19.00 67.72 33.00
C MET A 134 17.50 67.93 33.29
N ASP A 135 16.72 66.85 33.29
CA ASP A 135 15.27 66.81 33.47
C ASP A 135 14.86 66.38 34.89
N VAL A 136 15.67 66.70 35.90
CA VAL A 136 15.40 66.39 37.32
C VAL A 136 14.09 67.02 37.81
N ARG A 137 13.65 68.13 37.21
CA ARG A 137 12.36 68.77 37.57
C ARG A 137 11.15 67.91 37.20
N GLU A 138 11.30 66.99 36.25
CA GLU A 138 10.25 66.03 35.86
C GLU A 138 10.25 64.78 36.75
N ILE A 139 11.24 64.63 37.64
CA ILE A 139 11.39 63.51 38.58
C ILE A 139 10.81 63.96 39.93
N ASN A 140 9.73 63.33 40.40
CA ASN A 140 9.11 63.66 41.69
C ASN A 140 10.11 63.44 42.85
N SER A 141 10.34 64.47 43.68
CA SER A 141 11.34 64.46 44.75
C SER A 141 11.02 63.47 45.87
N GLU A 142 9.75 63.20 46.15
CA GLU A 142 9.33 62.28 47.24
C GLU A 142 9.34 60.81 46.81
N ALA A 143 9.27 60.52 45.50
CA ALA A 143 9.08 59.16 44.99
C ALA A 143 10.37 58.46 44.52
N SER A 144 11.51 59.16 44.52
CA SER A 144 12.69 58.79 43.71
C SER A 144 13.78 57.99 44.41
N LEU A 145 13.50 57.39 45.58
CA LEU A 145 14.49 56.66 46.38
C LEU A 145 15.23 55.57 45.57
N GLY A 146 14.51 54.76 44.78
CA GLY A 146 15.12 53.72 43.94
C GLY A 146 16.04 54.30 42.86
N LEU A 147 15.57 55.31 42.12
CA LEU A 147 16.39 55.97 41.10
C LEU A 147 17.64 56.63 41.68
N PHE A 148 17.53 57.21 42.88
CA PHE A 148 18.66 57.79 43.57
C PHE A 148 19.68 56.74 44.01
N MET A 149 19.23 55.62 44.58
CA MET A 149 20.12 54.50 44.93
C MET A 149 20.85 53.96 43.69
N ASP A 150 20.15 53.86 42.56
CA ASP A 150 20.76 53.45 41.30
C ASP A 150 21.84 54.43 40.82
N MET A 151 21.59 55.73 40.98
CA MET A 151 22.58 56.76 40.64
C MET A 151 23.83 56.67 41.52
N LEU A 152 23.66 56.44 42.83
CA LEU A 152 24.77 56.26 43.77
C LEU A 152 25.59 54.99 43.48
N ALA A 153 24.99 53.98 42.83
CA ALA A 153 25.70 52.75 42.45
C ALA A 153 26.80 52.99 41.37
N GLY A 154 26.87 54.19 40.76
CA GLY A 154 27.96 54.59 39.89
C GLY A 154 28.07 53.72 38.64
N GLU A 155 29.20 53.03 38.45
CA GLU A 155 29.39 52.08 37.32
C GLU A 155 28.49 50.83 37.41
N LYS A 156 27.94 50.56 38.60
CA LYS A 156 26.98 49.46 38.80
C LYS A 156 25.53 49.88 38.57
N SER A 157 25.27 51.16 38.26
CA SER A 157 23.95 51.69 37.91
C SER A 157 23.30 50.88 36.80
N ILE A 158 22.08 50.43 37.07
CA ILE A 158 21.20 49.74 36.14
C ILE A 158 20.75 50.72 35.06
N ALA A 159 20.43 51.97 35.41
CA ALA A 159 20.05 53.00 34.43
C ALA A 159 21.16 53.25 33.41
N ARG A 160 22.44 53.30 33.85
CA ARG A 160 23.58 53.44 32.93
C ARG A 160 23.80 52.22 32.05
N ARG A 161 23.53 51.01 32.54
CA ARG A 161 23.62 49.77 31.73
C ARG A 161 22.52 49.71 30.68
N VAL A 162 21.30 50.10 31.05
CA VAL A 162 20.13 50.02 30.17
C VAL A 162 20.10 51.15 29.14
N PHE A 163 20.40 52.38 29.56
CA PHE A 163 20.25 53.57 28.72
C PHE A 163 21.56 54.21 28.28
N GLY A 164 22.71 53.68 28.73
CA GLY A 164 24.02 54.25 28.45
C GLY A 164 24.28 55.58 29.16
N GLN A 165 25.28 56.31 28.67
CA GLN A 165 25.69 57.61 29.20
C GLN A 165 24.75 58.73 28.70
N SER A 166 23.54 58.80 29.27
CA SER A 166 22.59 59.87 28.97
C SER A 166 22.61 60.98 30.01
N LYS A 167 22.65 62.24 29.57
CA LYS A 167 22.44 63.42 30.43
C LYS A 167 20.96 63.75 30.65
N ARG A 168 20.05 63.16 29.88
CA ARG A 168 18.59 63.35 29.99
C ARG A 168 17.91 62.01 30.22
N PHE A 169 17.20 61.84 31.33
CA PHE A 169 16.64 60.55 31.72
C PHE A 169 15.36 60.22 30.94
N GLN A 170 14.48 61.20 30.78
CA GLN A 170 13.13 61.13 30.20
C GLN A 170 12.25 60.16 31.00
N PRO A 171 11.87 60.50 32.25
CA PRO A 171 11.23 59.57 33.18
C PRO A 171 9.96 58.93 32.63
N ASN A 172 9.18 59.68 31.86
CA ASN A 172 7.89 59.24 31.30
C ASN A 172 8.01 58.49 29.96
N LYS A 173 9.21 58.37 29.37
CA LYS A 173 9.40 57.68 28.09
C LYS A 173 9.16 56.17 28.29
N PRO A 174 8.41 55.49 27.40
CA PRO A 174 8.25 54.05 27.49
C PRO A 174 9.56 53.31 27.18
N SER A 175 9.71 52.12 27.74
CA SER A 175 10.87 51.26 27.56
C SER A 175 10.57 50.03 26.71
N THR A 176 11.59 49.59 25.96
CA THR A 176 11.49 48.38 25.13
C THR A 176 11.69 47.11 25.95
N LYS A 177 11.24 45.98 25.41
CA LYS A 177 11.45 44.65 26.00
C LYS A 177 12.94 44.32 26.13
N ALA A 178 13.78 44.73 25.16
CA ALA A 178 15.24 44.64 25.28
C ALA A 178 15.79 45.43 26.49
N GLN A 179 15.32 46.67 26.70
CA GLN A 179 15.75 47.49 27.83
C GLN A 179 15.32 46.88 29.17
N ALA A 180 14.11 46.33 29.24
CA ALA A 180 13.63 45.58 30.38
C ALA A 180 14.51 44.34 30.66
N ALA A 181 14.84 43.55 29.63
CA ALA A 181 15.72 42.39 29.76
C ALA A 181 17.12 42.75 30.28
N VAL A 182 17.73 43.82 29.76
CA VAL A 182 19.02 44.33 30.26
C VAL A 182 18.91 44.77 31.71
N ALA A 183 17.81 45.42 32.10
CA ALA A 183 17.60 45.85 33.48
C ALA A 183 17.50 44.64 34.43
N LEU A 184 16.70 43.64 34.06
CA LEU A 184 16.47 42.41 34.83
C LEU A 184 17.76 41.62 35.05
N THR A 185 18.58 41.50 34.01
CA THR A 185 19.85 40.77 34.05
C THR A 185 21.01 41.57 34.65
N SER A 186 20.81 42.85 34.94
CA SER A 186 21.81 43.72 35.57
C SER A 186 21.77 43.66 37.10
N GLY A 187 22.75 44.34 37.71
CA GLY A 187 22.85 44.51 39.16
C GLY A 187 23.16 43.20 39.89
N ARG A 188 22.40 42.87 40.95
CA ARG A 188 22.68 41.66 41.76
C ARG A 188 22.44 40.36 41.00
N MET A 189 21.45 40.37 40.11
CA MET A 189 21.08 39.19 39.31
C MET A 189 22.19 38.79 38.32
N ALA A 190 23.02 39.73 37.85
CA ALA A 190 24.10 39.45 36.89
C ALA A 190 25.04 38.33 37.38
N LYS A 191 25.44 38.37 38.65
CA LYS A 191 26.32 37.35 39.24
C LYS A 191 25.61 36.00 39.37
N ALA A 192 24.34 36.00 39.77
CA ALA A 192 23.54 34.78 39.88
C ALA A 192 23.37 34.10 38.52
N ILE A 193 23.09 34.88 37.47
CA ILE A 193 22.98 34.39 36.09
C ILE A 193 24.32 33.81 35.63
N SER A 194 25.43 34.53 35.81
CA SER A 194 26.75 34.06 35.39
C SER A 194 27.12 32.73 36.05
N ASN A 195 26.86 32.59 37.36
CA ASN A 195 27.13 31.34 38.08
C ASN A 195 26.28 30.18 37.54
N GLU A 196 25.00 30.44 37.26
CA GLU A 196 24.10 29.42 36.71
C GLU A 196 24.49 29.01 35.30
N LEU A 197 24.92 29.95 34.45
CA LEU A 197 25.46 29.67 33.13
C LEU A 197 26.71 28.79 33.21
N SER A 198 27.68 29.13 34.07
CA SER A 198 28.88 28.30 34.25
C SER A 198 28.55 26.90 34.77
N ARG A 199 27.55 26.76 35.65
CA ARG A 199 27.06 25.46 36.13
C ARG A 199 26.50 24.62 34.98
N LEU A 200 25.65 25.23 34.13
CA LEU A 200 25.04 24.55 32.98
C LEU A 200 26.09 24.18 31.92
N GLU A 201 27.08 25.03 31.68
CA GLU A 201 28.20 24.73 30.77
C GLU A 201 29.04 23.56 31.26
N ALA A 202 29.35 23.50 32.56
CA ALA A 202 30.06 22.38 33.17
C ALA A 202 29.24 21.08 33.07
N GLU A 203 27.95 21.12 33.37
CA GLU A 203 27.02 19.99 33.26
C GLU A 203 26.91 19.48 31.82
N ARG A 204 26.82 20.39 30.84
CA ARG A 204 26.83 20.06 29.41
C ARG A 204 28.15 19.41 28.99
N SER A 205 29.28 19.94 29.46
CA SER A 205 30.60 19.41 29.15
C SER A 205 30.81 18.01 29.74
N SER A 206 30.34 17.77 30.98
CA SER A 206 30.35 16.43 31.60
C SER A 206 29.56 15.42 30.79
N ARG A 207 28.31 15.75 30.41
CA ARG A 207 27.48 14.86 29.57
C ARG A 207 28.15 14.54 28.24
N GLN A 208 28.77 15.53 27.62
CA GLN A 208 29.46 15.32 26.35
C GLN A 208 30.68 14.40 26.49
N ALA A 209 31.42 14.51 27.60
CA ALA A 209 32.53 13.61 27.91
C ALA A 209 32.05 12.18 28.18
N GLU A 210 30.99 12.01 28.98
CA GLU A 210 30.35 10.71 29.25
C GLU A 210 29.88 10.05 27.95
N MET A 211 29.22 10.80 27.08
CA MET A 211 28.78 10.30 25.77
C MET A 211 29.96 9.90 24.87
N ALA A 212 31.05 10.66 24.89
CA ALA A 212 32.25 10.33 24.13
C ALA A 212 32.92 9.05 24.66
N GLU A 213 32.94 8.86 25.98
CA GLU A 213 33.46 7.65 26.61
C GLU A 213 32.62 6.42 26.26
N ILE A 214 31.28 6.49 26.44
CA ILE A 214 30.36 5.40 26.04
C ILE A 214 30.56 5.06 24.56
N ARG A 215 30.68 6.08 23.71
CA ARG A 215 30.93 5.89 22.28
C ARG A 215 32.26 5.16 22.04
N SER A 216 33.34 5.59 22.69
CA SER A 216 34.65 4.91 22.57
C SER A 216 34.54 3.46 23.02
N GLN A 217 33.98 3.19 24.20
CA GLN A 217 33.81 1.83 24.72
C GLN A 217 33.01 0.94 23.75
N LEU A 218 31.95 1.46 23.14
CA LEU A 218 31.18 0.72 22.13
C LEU A 218 32.00 0.38 20.89
N PHE A 219 32.83 1.31 20.40
CA PHE A 219 33.73 1.05 19.27
C PHE A 219 34.88 0.10 19.65
N ASP A 220 35.51 0.32 20.81
CA ASP A 220 36.66 -0.43 21.31
C ASP A 220 36.30 -1.87 21.66
N SER A 221 35.08 -2.10 22.16
CA SER A 221 34.57 -3.46 22.41
C SER A 221 34.56 -4.31 21.14
N GLY A 222 34.38 -3.69 19.96
CA GLY A 222 34.19 -4.40 18.70
C GLY A 222 33.01 -5.38 18.70
N ASP A 223 32.13 -5.33 19.71
CA ASP A 223 31.03 -6.29 19.85
C ASP A 223 29.99 -6.08 18.75
N ILE A 224 29.75 -4.82 18.37
CA ILE A 224 28.88 -4.47 17.24
C ILE A 224 29.41 -5.07 15.94
N GLN A 225 30.72 -4.91 15.68
CA GLN A 225 31.36 -5.46 14.49
C GLN A 225 31.26 -6.99 14.47
N ARG A 226 31.62 -7.65 15.58
CA ARG A 226 31.52 -9.11 15.71
C ARG A 226 30.09 -9.63 15.55
N TRP A 227 29.10 -8.91 16.07
CA TRP A 227 27.69 -9.25 15.91
C TRP A 227 27.25 -9.19 14.44
N TRP A 228 27.62 -8.12 13.74
CA TRP A 228 27.30 -7.97 12.32
C TRP A 228 28.05 -8.99 11.46
N ASP A 229 29.33 -9.23 11.71
CA ASP A 229 30.11 -10.25 10.98
C ASP A 229 29.51 -11.65 11.17
N LYS A 230 29.04 -11.97 12.39
CA LYS A 230 28.29 -13.20 12.66
C LYS A 230 26.98 -13.25 11.85
N LYS A 231 26.21 -12.16 11.82
CA LYS A 231 24.96 -12.10 11.05
C LYS A 231 25.19 -12.22 9.54
N PHE A 232 26.22 -11.57 9.01
CA PHE A 232 26.59 -11.67 7.60
C PHE A 232 27.06 -13.07 7.24
N SER A 233 27.81 -13.74 8.10
CA SER A 233 28.24 -15.13 7.86
C SER A 233 27.07 -16.12 7.92
N GLU A 234 26.15 -15.96 8.88
CA GLU A 234 24.90 -16.75 8.95
C GLU A 234 24.07 -16.59 7.66
N GLU A 235 23.88 -15.36 7.20
CA GLU A 235 23.07 -15.09 6.00
C GLU A 235 23.76 -15.56 4.72
N ARG A 236 25.10 -15.43 4.64
CA ARG A 236 25.88 -15.99 3.54
C ARG A 236 25.76 -17.52 3.47
N ALA A 237 25.79 -18.20 4.62
CA ALA A 237 25.61 -19.66 4.68
C ALA A 237 24.21 -20.07 4.21
N ARG A 238 23.16 -19.33 4.59
CA ARG A 238 21.81 -19.54 4.07
C ARG A 238 21.74 -19.35 2.56
N GLY A 239 22.37 -18.30 2.05
CA GLY A 239 22.46 -18.06 0.61
C GLY A 239 23.09 -19.23 -0.15
N PHE A 240 24.18 -19.81 0.37
CA PHE A 240 24.81 -20.98 -0.23
C PHE A 240 23.89 -22.22 -0.23
N GLU A 241 23.14 -22.46 0.84
CA GLU A 241 22.22 -23.61 0.89
C GLU A 241 21.06 -23.45 -0.10
N VAL A 242 20.50 -22.24 -0.20
CA VAL A 242 19.45 -21.93 -1.18
C VAL A 242 19.96 -22.09 -2.61
N GLU A 243 21.16 -21.59 -2.91
CA GLU A 243 21.78 -21.74 -4.23
C GLU A 243 21.99 -23.21 -4.59
N LYS A 244 22.45 -24.02 -3.63
CA LYS A 244 22.62 -25.47 -3.81
C LYS A 244 21.29 -26.15 -4.14
N LEU A 245 20.21 -25.83 -3.41
CA LEU A 245 18.88 -26.36 -3.67
C LEU A 245 18.32 -25.90 -5.03
N TYR A 246 18.58 -24.65 -5.41
CA TYR A 246 18.17 -24.11 -6.70
C TYR A 246 18.87 -24.84 -7.86
N ILE A 247 20.19 -25.05 -7.76
CA ILE A 247 20.95 -25.80 -8.77
C ILE A 247 20.43 -27.23 -8.88
N ALA A 248 20.17 -27.90 -7.76
CA ALA A 248 19.61 -29.25 -7.76
C ALA A 248 18.24 -29.31 -8.46
N ALA A 249 17.31 -28.42 -8.09
CA ALA A 249 16.00 -28.35 -8.73
C ALA A 249 16.06 -28.03 -10.23
N ARG A 250 17.05 -27.23 -10.66
CA ARG A 250 17.27 -26.96 -12.09
C ARG A 250 17.75 -28.22 -12.82
N CYS A 251 18.68 -28.98 -12.24
CA CYS A 251 19.13 -30.25 -12.82
C CYS A 251 17.98 -31.26 -12.92
N ASP A 252 17.16 -31.40 -11.87
CA ASP A 252 15.99 -32.28 -11.89
C ASP A 252 15.00 -31.90 -13.02
N LEU A 253 14.80 -30.59 -13.24
CA LEU A 253 13.95 -30.08 -14.32
C LEU A 253 14.52 -30.37 -15.72
N GLU A 254 15.85 -30.23 -15.88
CA GLU A 254 16.54 -30.57 -17.12
C GLU A 254 16.41 -32.07 -17.44
N GLU A 255 16.50 -32.94 -16.43
CA GLU A 255 16.29 -34.39 -16.58
C GLU A 255 14.86 -34.72 -17.01
N GLU A 256 13.87 -34.12 -16.35
CA GLU A 256 12.45 -34.30 -16.70
C GLU A 256 12.15 -33.84 -18.13
N LEU A 257 12.76 -32.72 -18.57
CA LEU A 257 12.62 -32.25 -19.94
C LEU A 257 13.13 -33.28 -20.96
N ILE A 258 14.29 -33.88 -20.71
CA ILE A 258 14.85 -34.94 -21.56
C ILE A 258 13.91 -36.15 -21.62
N VAL A 259 13.32 -36.53 -20.48
CA VAL A 259 12.34 -37.62 -20.42
C VAL A 259 11.09 -37.29 -21.22
N GLN A 260 10.57 -36.07 -21.09
CA GLN A 260 9.40 -35.62 -21.85
C GLN A 260 9.65 -35.59 -23.36
N GLU A 261 10.80 -35.09 -23.80
CA GLU A 261 11.18 -35.09 -25.22
C GLU A 261 11.28 -36.51 -25.78
N LYS A 262 11.84 -37.45 -25.00
CA LYS A 262 11.91 -38.86 -25.37
C LYS A 262 10.51 -39.48 -25.50
N ASN A 263 9.64 -39.27 -24.50
CA ASN A 263 8.28 -39.81 -24.52
C ASN A 263 7.50 -39.25 -25.72
N TYR A 264 7.60 -37.95 -25.99
CA TYR A 264 6.97 -37.33 -27.15
C TYR A 264 7.47 -37.93 -28.47
N ALA A 265 8.76 -38.23 -28.58
CA ALA A 265 9.31 -38.91 -29.75
C ALA A 265 8.82 -40.36 -29.89
N GLU A 266 8.57 -41.07 -28.78
CA GLU A 266 7.96 -42.39 -28.77
C GLU A 266 6.48 -42.33 -29.20
N ASP A 267 5.69 -41.41 -28.63
CA ASP A 267 4.29 -41.18 -29.00
C ASP A 267 4.13 -40.85 -30.50
N LEU A 268 5.03 -40.04 -31.06
CA LEU A 268 5.03 -39.73 -32.49
C LEU A 268 5.30 -40.98 -33.35
N LYS A 269 6.20 -41.87 -32.91
CA LYS A 269 6.46 -43.14 -33.60
C LYS A 269 5.25 -44.07 -33.53
N GLU A 270 4.62 -44.18 -32.37
CA GLU A 270 3.40 -44.97 -32.20
C GLU A 270 2.27 -44.43 -33.08
N LYS A 271 2.06 -43.11 -33.09
CA LYS A 271 1.08 -42.47 -33.96
C LYS A 271 1.36 -42.77 -35.43
N ALA A 272 2.60 -42.64 -35.88
CA ALA A 272 2.98 -42.97 -37.26
C ALA A 272 2.74 -44.45 -37.58
N ALA A 273 3.01 -45.36 -36.65
CA ALA A 273 2.72 -46.78 -36.82
C ALA A 273 1.22 -47.06 -36.93
N MET A 274 0.40 -46.43 -36.07
CA MET A 274 -1.06 -46.53 -36.11
C MET A 274 -1.63 -45.98 -37.42
N ASP A 275 -1.10 -44.86 -37.92
CA ASP A 275 -1.52 -44.28 -39.21
C ASP A 275 -1.17 -45.22 -40.38
N CYS A 276 0.00 -45.87 -40.36
CA CYS A 276 0.36 -46.91 -41.33
C CYS A 276 -0.60 -48.11 -41.27
N GLN A 277 -0.94 -48.61 -40.06
CA GLN A 277 -1.90 -49.69 -39.89
C GLN A 277 -3.29 -49.29 -40.40
N ARG A 278 -3.73 -48.07 -40.10
CA ARG A 278 -5.00 -47.52 -40.59
C ARG A 278 -5.03 -47.47 -42.12
N GLN A 279 -3.94 -47.04 -42.75
CA GLN A 279 -3.85 -47.01 -44.21
C GLN A 279 -3.92 -48.42 -44.81
N LEU A 280 -3.26 -49.41 -44.20
CA LEU A 280 -3.35 -50.81 -44.62
C LEU A 280 -4.80 -51.32 -44.53
N LEU A 281 -5.50 -51.03 -43.43
CA LEU A 281 -6.90 -51.44 -43.25
C LEU A 281 -7.83 -50.77 -44.26
N LEU A 282 -7.59 -49.50 -44.60
CA LEU A 282 -8.34 -48.82 -45.66
C LEU A 282 -8.12 -49.50 -47.01
N ASN A 283 -6.87 -49.81 -47.37
CA ASN A 283 -6.57 -50.50 -48.62
C ASN A 283 -7.21 -51.91 -48.67
N LEU A 284 -7.13 -52.67 -47.57
CA LEU A 284 -7.78 -53.99 -47.48
C LEU A 284 -9.30 -53.90 -47.59
N LYS A 285 -9.90 -52.86 -46.98
CA LYS A 285 -11.32 -52.59 -47.12
C LYS A 285 -11.69 -52.33 -48.59
N ASP A 286 -10.93 -51.47 -49.27
CA ASP A 286 -11.16 -51.17 -50.68
C ASP A 286 -11.02 -52.43 -51.56
N GLU A 287 -10.04 -53.30 -51.28
CA GLU A 287 -9.87 -54.58 -51.98
C GLU A 287 -11.04 -55.55 -51.73
N VAL A 288 -11.54 -55.63 -50.49
CA VAL A 288 -12.72 -56.44 -50.14
C VAL A 288 -13.98 -55.90 -50.83
N ASP A 289 -14.15 -54.58 -50.89
CA ASP A 289 -15.26 -53.94 -51.58
C ASP A 289 -15.19 -54.24 -53.10
N GLU A 290 -14.00 -54.19 -53.71
CA GLU A 290 -13.78 -54.58 -55.12
C GLU A 290 -14.06 -56.07 -55.37
N MET A 291 -13.56 -56.96 -54.51
CA MET A 291 -13.83 -58.41 -54.59
C MET A 291 -15.32 -58.70 -54.43
N SER A 292 -16.00 -57.99 -53.54
CA SER A 292 -17.45 -58.13 -53.32
C SER A 292 -18.22 -57.68 -54.56
N GLY A 293 -17.88 -56.54 -55.16
CA GLY A 293 -18.47 -56.09 -56.42
C GLY A 293 -18.22 -57.06 -57.58
N ARG A 294 -17.03 -57.65 -57.67
CA ARG A 294 -16.73 -58.73 -58.65
C ARG A 294 -17.60 -59.95 -58.41
N LEU A 295 -17.71 -60.43 -57.18
CA LEU A 295 -18.55 -61.57 -56.84
C LEU A 295 -20.03 -61.32 -57.15
N GLU A 296 -20.54 -60.11 -56.91
CA GLU A 296 -21.91 -59.73 -57.28
C GLU A 296 -22.13 -59.77 -58.79
N SER A 297 -21.16 -59.28 -59.58
CA SER A 297 -21.25 -59.35 -61.05
C SER A 297 -21.15 -60.79 -61.59
N GLU A 298 -20.26 -61.62 -61.03
CA GLU A 298 -20.16 -63.05 -61.39
C GLU A 298 -21.41 -63.84 -60.98
N ARG A 299 -22.00 -63.51 -59.82
CA ARG A 299 -23.31 -64.07 -59.44
C ARG A 299 -24.40 -63.68 -60.43
N ALA A 300 -24.41 -62.43 -60.90
CA ALA A 300 -25.37 -61.99 -61.91
C ALA A 300 -25.18 -62.72 -63.25
N THR A 301 -23.94 -62.93 -63.71
CA THR A 301 -23.66 -63.71 -64.93
C THR A 301 -24.04 -65.17 -64.75
N TYR A 302 -23.69 -65.79 -63.62
CA TYR A 302 -24.10 -67.16 -63.31
C TYR A 302 -25.62 -67.34 -63.30
N VAL A 303 -26.35 -66.41 -62.68
CA VAL A 303 -27.83 -66.42 -62.69
C VAL A 303 -28.36 -66.29 -64.12
N ALA A 304 -27.77 -65.41 -64.94
CA ALA A 304 -28.15 -65.26 -66.34
C ALA A 304 -27.89 -66.53 -67.16
N GLU A 305 -26.72 -67.14 -67.02
CA GLU A 305 -26.36 -68.41 -67.67
C GLU A 305 -27.25 -69.58 -67.21
N LYS A 306 -27.59 -69.62 -65.92
CA LYS A 306 -28.54 -70.61 -65.40
C LYS A 306 -29.91 -70.46 -66.06
N CYS A 307 -30.40 -69.23 -66.23
CA CYS A 307 -31.65 -68.98 -66.94
C CYS A 307 -31.56 -69.43 -68.41
N THR A 308 -30.48 -69.10 -69.13
CA THR A 308 -30.33 -69.53 -70.53
C THR A 308 -30.24 -71.04 -70.66
N LEU A 309 -29.53 -71.73 -69.75
CA LEU A 309 -29.51 -73.18 -69.71
C LEU A 309 -30.90 -73.77 -69.46
N GLN A 310 -31.67 -73.17 -68.55
CA GLN A 310 -33.05 -73.58 -68.28
C GLN A 310 -33.95 -73.37 -69.50
N ASP A 311 -33.77 -72.29 -70.26
CA ASP A 311 -34.47 -72.04 -71.52
C ASP A 311 -34.10 -73.10 -72.57
N THR A 312 -32.80 -73.37 -72.78
CA THR A 312 -32.35 -74.40 -73.74
C THR A 312 -32.81 -75.82 -73.37
N LEU A 313 -32.89 -76.14 -72.07
CA LEU A 313 -33.42 -77.40 -71.59
C LEU A 313 -34.92 -77.51 -71.91
N SER A 314 -35.67 -76.44 -71.71
CA SER A 314 -37.10 -76.36 -72.07
C SER A 314 -37.29 -76.51 -73.59
N ASP A 315 -36.44 -75.87 -74.40
CA ASP A 315 -36.43 -76.01 -75.86
C ASP A 315 -36.09 -77.44 -76.31
N LEU A 316 -35.15 -78.12 -75.65
CA LEU A 316 -34.82 -79.51 -75.96
C LEU A 316 -35.95 -80.47 -75.56
N GLN A 317 -36.62 -80.22 -74.43
CA GLN A 317 -37.79 -80.99 -74.02
C GLN A 317 -38.92 -80.88 -75.04
N THR A 318 -39.26 -79.66 -75.49
CA THR A 318 -40.28 -79.45 -76.53
C THR A 318 -39.91 -80.11 -77.86
N LYS A 319 -38.62 -80.06 -78.26
CA LYS A 319 -38.13 -80.80 -79.44
C LYS A 319 -38.24 -82.31 -79.29
N LEU A 320 -37.92 -82.86 -78.12
CA LEU A 320 -38.05 -84.29 -77.84
C LEU A 320 -39.51 -84.74 -77.93
N GLU A 321 -40.44 -83.97 -77.35
CA GLU A 321 -41.88 -84.20 -77.48
C GLU A 321 -42.30 -84.19 -78.96
N GLY A 322 -41.87 -83.18 -79.73
CA GLY A 322 -42.13 -83.13 -81.17
C GLY A 322 -41.57 -84.33 -81.95
N LEU A 323 -40.37 -84.81 -81.60
CA LEU A 323 -39.80 -86.03 -82.20
C LEU A 323 -40.60 -87.28 -81.83
N LEU A 324 -41.06 -87.41 -80.58
CA LEU A 324 -41.93 -88.52 -80.16
C LEU A 324 -43.26 -88.49 -80.91
N ASP A 325 -43.84 -87.32 -81.15
CA ASP A 325 -45.05 -87.18 -81.98
C ASP A 325 -44.81 -87.60 -83.43
N THR A 326 -43.71 -87.13 -84.05
CA THR A 326 -43.37 -87.55 -85.42
C THR A 326 -43.09 -89.04 -85.52
N LYS A 327 -42.39 -89.63 -84.54
CA LYS A 327 -42.19 -91.07 -84.44
C LYS A 327 -43.53 -91.81 -84.37
N SER A 328 -44.43 -91.35 -83.50
CA SER A 328 -45.77 -91.93 -83.37
C SER A 328 -46.56 -91.85 -84.67
N ARG A 329 -46.47 -90.72 -85.39
CA ARG A 329 -47.05 -90.55 -86.73
C ARG A 329 -46.44 -91.53 -87.74
N SER A 330 -45.12 -91.67 -87.79
CA SER A 330 -44.46 -92.63 -88.68
C SER A 330 -44.74 -94.09 -88.33
N GLU A 331 -44.92 -94.42 -87.05
CA GLU A 331 -45.39 -95.75 -86.63
C GLU A 331 -46.83 -95.99 -87.10
N ALA A 332 -47.71 -94.99 -87.00
CA ALA A 332 -49.06 -95.06 -87.57
C ALA A 332 -49.04 -95.20 -89.11
N GLU A 333 -48.14 -94.49 -89.81
CA GLU A 333 -47.95 -94.65 -91.26
C GLU A 333 -47.42 -96.03 -91.63
N LYS A 334 -46.45 -96.57 -90.89
CA LYS A 334 -45.97 -97.95 -91.07
C LYS A 334 -47.12 -98.95 -90.89
N GLU A 335 -47.97 -98.74 -89.90
CA GLU A 335 -49.13 -99.58 -89.66
C GLU A 335 -50.18 -99.44 -90.79
N ALA A 336 -50.44 -98.23 -91.26
CA ALA A 336 -51.29 -97.98 -92.42
C ALA A 336 -50.74 -98.66 -93.69
N LEU A 337 -49.42 -98.60 -93.91
CA LEU A 337 -48.74 -99.31 -95.01
C LEU A 337 -48.82 -100.83 -94.86
N ARG A 338 -48.74 -101.35 -93.63
CA ARG A 338 -48.94 -102.78 -93.32
C ARG A 338 -50.36 -103.23 -93.70
N ILE A 339 -51.37 -102.44 -93.34
CA ILE A 339 -52.77 -102.67 -93.71
C ILE A 339 -52.94 -102.60 -95.23
N LEU A 340 -52.42 -101.57 -95.90
CA LEU A 340 -52.45 -101.42 -97.36
C LEU A 340 -51.79 -102.60 -98.07
N ARG A 341 -50.62 -103.06 -97.60
CA ARG A 341 -49.95 -104.25 -98.14
C ARG A 341 -50.83 -105.49 -98.02
N SER A 342 -51.43 -105.72 -96.85
CA SER A 342 -52.35 -106.87 -96.65
C SER A 342 -53.56 -106.81 -97.60
N TRP A 343 -54.06 -105.61 -97.88
CA TRP A 343 -55.16 -105.40 -98.84
C TRP A 343 -54.72 -105.66 -100.28
N VAL A 344 -53.55 -105.17 -100.68
CA VAL A 344 -52.97 -105.44 -102.01
C VAL A 344 -52.69 -106.93 -102.18
N GLU A 345 -52.17 -107.61 -101.16
CA GLU A 345 -51.95 -109.05 -101.17
C GLU A 345 -53.27 -109.85 -101.26
N ASP A 346 -54.34 -109.38 -100.61
CA ASP A 346 -55.69 -109.93 -100.75
C ASP A 346 -56.27 -109.70 -102.16
N GLU A 347 -56.11 -108.50 -102.72
CA GLU A 347 -56.57 -108.19 -104.08
C GLU A 347 -55.73 -108.93 -105.14
N ALA A 348 -54.44 -109.14 -104.89
CA ALA A 348 -53.57 -110.00 -105.70
C ALA A 348 -54.02 -111.46 -105.64
N ARG A 349 -54.43 -111.97 -104.46
CA ARG A 349 -55.03 -113.31 -104.34
C ARG A 349 -56.37 -113.42 -105.08
N LYS A 350 -57.23 -112.40 -105.00
CA LYS A 350 -58.48 -112.33 -105.79
C LYS A 350 -58.21 -112.23 -107.29
N SER A 351 -57.21 -111.44 -107.70
CA SER A 351 -56.72 -111.34 -109.08
C SER A 351 -56.18 -112.67 -109.58
N GLN A 352 -55.38 -113.39 -108.77
CA GLN A 352 -54.87 -114.71 -109.11
C GLN A 352 -55.99 -115.76 -109.15
N ALA A 353 -57.02 -115.63 -108.31
CA ALA A 353 -58.24 -116.44 -108.41
C ALA A 353 -59.02 -116.13 -109.70
N ARG A 354 -59.17 -114.85 -110.09
CA ARG A 354 -59.74 -114.43 -111.39
C ARG A 354 -58.90 -114.95 -112.57
N ALA A 355 -57.57 -114.93 -112.44
CA ALA A 355 -56.64 -115.45 -113.45
C ALA A 355 -56.71 -116.98 -113.55
N LYS A 356 -56.87 -117.71 -112.44
CA LYS A 356 -57.14 -119.16 -112.44
C LYS A 356 -58.49 -119.49 -113.09
N VAL A 357 -59.53 -118.67 -112.87
CA VAL A 357 -60.80 -118.78 -113.60
C VAL A 357 -60.60 -118.55 -115.10
N LEU A 358 -59.77 -117.57 -115.50
CA LEU A 358 -59.43 -117.32 -116.89
C LEU A 358 -58.54 -118.42 -117.51
N GLU A 359 -57.64 -119.04 -116.74
CA GLU A 359 -56.86 -120.21 -117.16
C GLU A 359 -57.75 -121.46 -117.33
N GLU A 360 -58.75 -121.65 -116.47
CA GLU A 360 -59.75 -122.72 -116.61
C GLU A 360 -60.68 -122.51 -117.82
N VAL A 361 -60.98 -121.24 -118.16
CA VAL A 361 -61.64 -120.85 -119.42
C VAL A 361 -60.73 -121.07 -120.62
N THR A 362 -59.42 -120.85 -120.48
CA THR A 362 -58.41 -121.07 -121.53
C THR A 362 -58.11 -122.57 -121.78
N ARG A 363 -58.20 -123.42 -120.75
CA ARG A 363 -58.16 -124.90 -120.90
C ARG A 363 -59.41 -125.47 -121.58
N ARG A 364 -60.57 -124.80 -121.47
CA ARG A 364 -61.81 -125.19 -122.17
C ARG A 364 -61.85 -124.82 -123.66
N TRP A 365 -60.94 -123.98 -124.15
CA TRP A 365 -60.93 -123.50 -125.55
C TRP A 365 -59.86 -124.15 -126.44
N ARG A 366 -59.16 -125.17 -125.96
CA ARG A 366 -58.21 -125.94 -126.78
C ARG A 366 -58.54 -127.42 -126.73
N TRP A 367 -59.64 -127.78 -127.40
CA TRP A 367 -59.91 -129.03 -128.15
C TRP A 367 -61.15 -128.77 -129.02
N GLY A 368 -60.98 -128.85 -130.35
CA GLY A 368 -62.09 -128.86 -131.32
C GLY A 368 -62.08 -127.75 -132.37
N ASN A 369 -61.13 -127.78 -133.31
CA ASN A 369 -61.38 -127.79 -134.78
C ASN A 369 -60.09 -127.53 -135.58
N HIS A 370 -59.89 -128.38 -136.60
CA HIS A 370 -59.24 -127.98 -137.84
C HIS A 370 -60.23 -127.12 -138.66
N ALA A 371 -59.69 -126.21 -139.49
CA ALA A 371 -60.34 -125.16 -140.29
C ALA A 371 -60.36 -123.76 -139.65
#